data_AF-A0A2E3XAJ4-F1
#
_entry.id   AF-A0A2E3XAJ4-F1
#
_cell.length_a   1.000
_cell.length_b   1.000
_cell.length_c   1.000
_cell.angle_alpha   90.00
_cell.angle_beta   90.00
_cell.angle_gamma   90.00
#
_symmetry.space_group_name_H-M   'P 1'
#
loop_
_entity.id
_entity.type
_entity.pdbx_description
1 polymer ?
#
loop_
_entity_poly.entity_id
_entity_poly.type
_entity_poly.pdbx_seq_one_letter_code
_entity_poly.pdbx_strand_id
1 'polypeptide(L)'
;MKKLILRFIFLFILCVNSYAQRGNTGDKTFSDRFPEDVVQEYTKTRLRVFNETDHDIIVLVRGQNDEYLRHVYIRSNDFWTIRDLPITRFYVQFKNREFYFEDFGRTVMNFADKHSFYFYYNPQKEHQYKRITEEEFFRS
;
A
#
# COMPACT_ATOMS: atom_id res chain seq x y z
N MET A 1 17.66 30.14 -36.74
CA MET A 1 17.47 28.66 -36.86
C MET A 1 18.07 27.88 -35.69
N LYS A 2 19.37 28.00 -35.37
CA LYS A 2 20.02 27.23 -34.27
C LYS A 2 19.32 27.35 -32.89
N LYS A 3 18.90 28.56 -32.49
CA LYS A 3 18.16 28.78 -31.22
C LYS A 3 16.77 28.14 -31.18
N LEU A 4 16.11 27.99 -32.33
CA LEU A 4 14.79 27.37 -32.43
C LEU A 4 14.90 25.83 -32.32
N ILE A 5 15.91 25.25 -32.96
CA ILE A 5 16.25 23.83 -32.86
C ILE A 5 16.62 23.46 -31.42
N LEU A 6 17.40 24.31 -30.74
CA LEU A 6 17.77 24.08 -29.33
C LEU A 6 16.54 24.09 -28.39
N ARG A 7 15.58 25.00 -28.62
CA ARG A 7 14.31 25.03 -27.87
C ARG A 7 13.46 23.78 -28.13
N PHE A 8 13.45 23.28 -29.37
CA PHE A 8 12.74 22.05 -29.73
C PHE A 8 13.36 20.82 -29.06
N ILE A 9 14.69 20.72 -29.02
CA ILE A 9 15.40 19.64 -28.32
C ILE A 9 15.11 19.68 -26.82
N PHE A 10 15.11 20.86 -26.21
CA PHE A 10 14.79 21.01 -24.79
C PHE A 10 13.34 20.60 -24.46
N LEU A 11 12.38 20.97 -25.31
CA LEU A 11 10.98 20.55 -25.18
C LEU A 11 10.83 19.03 -25.32
N PHE A 12 11.56 18.42 -26.26
CA PHE A 12 11.54 16.97 -26.48
C PHE A 12 12.12 16.21 -25.27
N ILE A 13 13.20 16.72 -24.66
CA ILE A 13 13.78 16.14 -23.44
C ILE A 13 12.79 16.22 -22.27
N LEU A 14 12.01 17.30 -22.13
CA LEU A 14 10.99 17.39 -21.07
C LEU A 14 9.84 16.39 -21.28
N CYS A 15 9.41 16.16 -22.53
CA CYS A 15 8.36 15.19 -22.83
C CYS A 15 8.79 13.73 -22.57
N VAL A 16 10.04 13.35 -22.90
CA VAL A 16 10.52 11.95 -22.67
C VAL A 16 10.77 11.62 -21.19
N ASN A 17 10.78 12.61 -20.30
CA ASN A 17 10.87 12.36 -18.86
C ASN A 17 9.48 12.24 -18.19
N SER A 18 8.41 12.43 -18.95
CA SER A 18 7.02 12.39 -18.45
C SER A 18 6.39 11.00 -18.59
N TYR A 19 7.16 9.94 -18.36
CA TYR A 19 6.58 8.60 -18.22
C TYR A 19 6.12 8.43 -16.78
N ALA A 20 4.82 8.22 -16.56
CA ALA A 20 4.32 7.68 -15.30
C ALA A 20 4.88 6.25 -15.17
N GLN A 21 6.04 6.13 -14.52
CA GLN A 21 6.65 4.83 -14.28
C GLN A 21 5.80 4.09 -13.25
N ARG A 22 5.51 2.82 -13.55
CA ARG A 22 4.87 1.90 -12.60
C ARG A 22 5.73 1.82 -11.34
N GLY A 23 5.15 2.19 -10.18
CA GLY A 23 5.85 2.14 -8.89
C GLY A 23 6.45 0.77 -8.60
N ASN A 24 7.50 0.72 -7.78
CA ASN A 24 8.13 -0.49 -7.27
C ASN A 24 7.47 -0.94 -5.96
N THR A 25 7.46 -2.25 -5.71
CA THR A 25 7.02 -2.78 -4.41
C THR A 25 7.82 -2.14 -3.28
N GLY A 26 7.12 -1.63 -2.27
CA GLY A 26 7.72 -0.86 -1.19
C GLY A 26 7.51 0.65 -1.31
N ASP A 27 7.12 1.16 -2.49
CA ASP A 27 6.89 2.59 -2.70
C ASP A 27 5.73 3.13 -1.85
N LYS A 28 5.84 4.40 -1.46
CA LYS A 28 4.83 5.15 -0.71
C LYS A 28 3.88 5.91 -1.63
N THR A 29 3.12 5.15 -2.40
CA THR A 29 2.12 5.74 -3.31
C THR A 29 1.02 6.41 -2.48
N PHE A 30 0.67 7.65 -2.83
CA PHE A 30 -0.24 8.52 -2.06
C PHE A 30 0.29 8.97 -0.70
N SER A 31 1.61 9.08 -0.53
CA SER A 31 2.22 9.60 0.70
C SER A 31 1.73 11.00 1.08
N ASP A 32 1.28 11.79 0.12
CA ASP A 32 0.70 13.12 0.30
C ASP A 32 -0.72 13.09 0.90
N ARG A 33 -1.40 11.93 0.84
CA ARG A 33 -2.77 11.74 1.35
C ARG A 33 -2.83 10.97 2.67
N PHE A 34 -1.70 10.47 3.15
CA PHE A 34 -1.63 9.71 4.40
C PHE A 34 -0.77 10.44 5.44
N PRO A 35 -1.05 10.23 6.74
CA PRO A 35 -0.13 10.63 7.81
C PRO A 35 1.24 9.93 7.70
N GLU A 36 2.20 10.39 8.50
CA GLU A 36 3.50 9.75 8.62
C GLU A 36 3.39 8.32 9.18
N ASP A 37 4.28 7.44 8.71
CA ASP A 37 4.38 6.05 9.17
C ASP A 37 4.64 5.95 10.67
N VAL A 38 3.85 5.12 11.36
CA VAL A 38 4.08 4.81 12.78
C VAL A 38 5.10 3.68 12.89
N VAL A 39 6.24 3.95 13.54
CA VAL A 39 7.34 3.00 13.74
C VAL A 39 7.66 2.88 15.23
N GLN A 40 7.72 1.65 15.75
CA GLN A 40 8.15 1.35 17.12
C GLN A 40 9.23 0.26 17.13
N GLU A 41 10.50 0.66 16.96
CA GLU A 41 11.65 -0.25 16.75
C GLU A 41 11.81 -1.31 17.85
N TYR A 42 11.42 -1.00 19.10
CA TYR A 42 11.54 -1.94 20.21
C TYR A 42 10.60 -3.15 20.08
N THR A 43 9.55 -3.06 19.25
CA THR A 43 8.54 -4.12 19.13
C THR A 43 9.04 -5.34 18.35
N LYS A 44 9.99 -5.16 17.42
CA LYS A 44 10.55 -6.23 16.56
C LYS A 44 9.51 -7.02 15.74
N THR A 45 8.34 -6.44 15.54
CA THR A 45 7.21 -7.07 14.82
C THR A 45 7.50 -7.17 13.33
N ARG A 46 6.91 -8.17 12.67
CA ARG A 46 7.00 -8.33 11.21
C ARG A 46 5.65 -8.74 10.64
N LEU A 47 5.10 -7.90 9.78
CA LEU A 47 3.91 -8.20 8.99
C LEU A 47 4.33 -8.37 7.53
N ARG A 48 4.30 -9.61 7.04
CA ARG A 48 4.51 -9.90 5.63
C ARG A 48 3.19 -9.85 4.89
N VAL A 49 3.17 -9.13 3.78
CA VAL A 49 1.97 -8.94 2.98
C VAL A 49 2.26 -9.41 1.57
N PHE A 50 1.49 -10.38 1.11
CA PHE A 50 1.59 -10.99 -0.21
C PHE A 50 0.45 -10.49 -1.09
N ASN A 51 0.80 -10.02 -2.29
CA ASN A 51 -0.15 -9.75 -3.35
C ASN A 51 -0.13 -10.89 -4.36
N GLU A 52 -1.08 -11.80 -4.26
CA GLU A 52 -1.28 -12.92 -5.20
C GLU A 52 -2.32 -12.59 -6.28
N THR A 53 -2.73 -11.32 -6.37
CA THR A 53 -3.63 -10.85 -7.44
C THR A 53 -2.85 -10.56 -8.72
N ASP A 54 -3.57 -10.48 -9.84
CA ASP A 54 -3.02 -10.16 -11.17
C ASP A 54 -2.79 -8.65 -11.41
N HIS A 55 -3.00 -7.82 -10.37
CA HIS A 55 -2.85 -6.38 -10.43
C HIS A 55 -2.10 -5.83 -9.21
N ASP A 56 -1.60 -4.61 -9.33
CA ASP A 56 -0.93 -3.94 -8.23
C ASP A 56 -1.95 -3.48 -7.19
N ILE A 57 -1.54 -3.51 -5.93
CA ILE A 57 -2.38 -3.08 -4.81
C ILE A 57 -1.65 -2.05 -3.96
N ILE A 58 -2.43 -1.25 -3.25
CA ILE A 58 -1.93 -0.48 -2.11
C ILE A 58 -2.56 -1.06 -0.87
N VAL A 59 -1.71 -1.44 0.06
CA VAL A 59 -2.09 -2.01 1.33
C VAL A 59 -1.99 -0.93 2.39
N LEU A 60 -3.02 -0.81 3.21
CA LEU A 60 -3.08 0.11 4.34
C LEU A 60 -3.35 -0.68 5.61
N VAL A 61 -2.43 -0.60 6.57
CA VAL A 61 -2.55 -1.16 7.91
C VAL A 61 -3.11 -0.09 8.83
N ARG A 62 -4.22 -0.40 9.49
CA ARG A 62 -4.85 0.46 10.49
C ARG A 62 -4.89 -0.23 11.84
N GLY A 63 -4.79 0.55 12.90
CA GLY A 63 -5.00 0.05 14.25
C GLY A 63 -6.48 -0.07 14.58
N GLN A 64 -6.80 -0.56 15.78
CA GLN A 64 -8.17 -0.90 16.17
C GLN A 64 -9.13 0.29 16.25
N ASN A 65 -8.62 1.52 16.38
CA ASN A 65 -9.40 2.74 16.49
C ASN A 65 -9.41 3.51 15.15
N ASP A 66 -9.26 2.79 14.04
CA ASP A 66 -9.14 3.28 12.67
C ASP A 66 -7.89 4.16 12.42
N GLU A 67 -6.94 4.23 13.35
CA GLU A 67 -5.75 5.05 13.19
C GLU A 67 -4.84 4.52 12.08
N TYR A 68 -4.28 5.42 11.29
CA TYR A 68 -3.26 5.08 10.30
C TYR A 68 -2.01 4.53 10.98
N LEU A 69 -1.51 3.37 10.52
CA LEU A 69 -0.21 2.84 10.95
C LEU A 69 0.82 2.84 9.82
N ARG A 70 0.46 2.25 8.67
CA ARG A 70 1.37 2.15 7.53
C ARG A 70 0.64 1.84 6.23
N HIS A 71 1.05 2.46 5.13
CA HIS A 71 0.68 2.01 3.79
C HIS A 71 1.89 1.55 2.97
N VAL A 72 1.66 0.71 1.97
CA VAL A 72 2.69 0.28 1.01
C VAL A 72 2.07 -0.12 -0.31
N TYR A 73 2.70 0.27 -1.41
CA TYR A 73 2.38 -0.25 -2.74
C TYR A 73 3.08 -1.60 -2.96
N ILE A 74 2.34 -2.60 -3.46
CA ILE A 74 2.85 -3.95 -3.74
C ILE A 74 2.44 -4.36 -5.14
N ARG A 75 3.42 -4.73 -5.97
CA ARG A 75 3.14 -5.22 -7.32
C ARG A 75 2.41 -6.56 -7.31
N SER A 76 1.70 -6.85 -8.39
CA SER A 76 1.15 -8.18 -8.66
C SER A 76 2.22 -9.26 -8.52
N ASN A 77 1.85 -10.36 -7.83
CA ASN A 77 2.71 -11.52 -7.55
C ASN A 77 4.00 -11.19 -6.79
N ASP A 78 3.95 -10.18 -5.92
CA ASP A 78 5.08 -9.75 -5.09
C ASP A 78 4.65 -9.62 -3.62
N PHE A 79 5.62 -9.37 -2.73
CA PHE A 79 5.35 -9.20 -1.31
C PHE A 79 6.20 -8.09 -0.69
N TRP A 80 5.71 -7.55 0.42
CA TRP A 80 6.48 -6.63 1.25
C TRP A 80 6.47 -7.06 2.71
N THR A 81 7.53 -6.73 3.46
CA THR A 81 7.57 -6.96 4.90
C THR A 81 7.60 -5.63 5.63
N ILE A 82 6.47 -5.30 6.25
CA ILE A 82 6.35 -4.20 7.20
C ILE A 82 7.01 -4.63 8.51
N ARG A 83 7.89 -3.79 9.04
CA ARG A 83 8.61 -4.04 10.30
C ARG A 83 8.25 -3.01 11.36
N ASP A 84 8.33 -3.41 12.61
CA ASP A 84 8.28 -2.49 13.75
C ASP A 84 6.95 -1.72 13.82
N LEU A 85 5.85 -2.42 13.56
CA LEU A 85 4.50 -1.97 13.87
C LEU A 85 4.27 -1.95 15.40
N PRO A 86 3.44 -1.04 15.91
CA PRO A 86 3.05 -1.02 17.32
C PRO A 86 2.44 -2.33 17.80
N ILE A 87 2.59 -2.59 19.10
CA ILE A 87 1.82 -3.64 19.77
C ILE A 87 0.37 -3.17 19.88
N THR A 88 -0.49 -3.72 19.02
CA THR A 88 -1.89 -3.30 18.90
C THR A 88 -2.72 -4.40 18.23
N ARG A 89 -4.04 -4.21 18.21
CA ARG A 89 -4.90 -4.91 17.25
C ARG A 89 -4.94 -4.10 15.97
N PHE A 90 -4.76 -4.75 14.84
CA PHE A 90 -4.76 -4.11 13.53
C PHE A 90 -5.67 -4.83 12.57
N TYR A 91 -5.98 -4.15 11.48
CA TYR A 91 -6.60 -4.72 10.30
C TYR A 91 -5.98 -4.12 9.06
N VAL A 92 -6.33 -4.72 7.92
CA VAL A 92 -5.77 -4.31 6.65
C VAL A 92 -6.89 -3.90 5.71
N GLN A 93 -6.70 -2.72 5.11
CA GLN A 93 -7.45 -2.27 3.95
C GLN A 93 -6.56 -2.41 2.72
N PHE A 94 -7.17 -2.58 1.55
CA PHE A 94 -6.43 -2.52 0.32
C PHE A 94 -7.23 -1.85 -0.78
N LYS A 95 -6.50 -1.10 -1.60
CA LYS A 95 -6.98 -0.53 -2.85
C LYS A 95 -6.44 -1.40 -3.99
N ASN A 96 -7.32 -1.82 -4.88
CA ASN A 96 -6.94 -2.35 -6.18
C ASN A 96 -7.25 -1.33 -7.31
N ARG A 97 -7.24 -1.78 -8.57
CA ARG A 97 -7.48 -0.91 -9.73
C ARG A 97 -8.73 -0.04 -9.58
N GLU A 98 -9.85 -0.64 -9.19
CA GLU A 98 -11.17 0.00 -9.24
C GLU A 98 -11.84 0.14 -7.87
N PHE A 99 -11.42 -0.64 -6.88
CA PHE A 99 -12.15 -0.80 -5.63
C PHE A 99 -11.25 -0.70 -4.40
N TYR A 100 -11.90 -0.42 -3.28
CA TYR A 100 -11.33 -0.35 -1.95
C TYR A 100 -12.00 -1.38 -1.07
N PHE A 101 -11.21 -2.06 -0.24
CA PHE A 101 -11.67 -3.15 0.59
C PHE A 101 -11.06 -3.08 1.99
N GLU A 102 -11.75 -3.63 2.97
CA GLU A 102 -11.32 -3.78 4.36
C GLU A 102 -11.48 -5.24 4.80
N ASP A 103 -10.47 -5.79 5.47
CA ASP A 103 -10.58 -7.07 6.17
C ASP A 103 -11.56 -7.00 7.35
N PHE A 104 -12.48 -7.98 7.44
CA PHE A 104 -13.38 -8.09 8.59
C PHE A 104 -12.63 -8.44 9.89
N GLY A 105 -11.48 -9.12 9.77
CA GLY A 105 -10.68 -9.54 10.91
C GLY A 105 -9.92 -8.39 11.57
N ARG A 106 -9.87 -8.41 12.91
CA ARG A 106 -8.85 -7.68 13.69
C ARG A 106 -7.83 -8.68 14.21
N THR A 107 -6.56 -8.52 13.84
CA THR A 107 -5.45 -9.38 14.26
C THR A 107 -4.67 -8.70 15.38
N VAL A 108 -4.31 -9.45 16.42
CA VAL A 108 -3.46 -8.97 17.51
C VAL A 108 -2.00 -9.07 17.08
N MET A 109 -1.24 -7.98 17.20
CA MET A 109 0.21 -7.92 17.03
C MET A 109 0.88 -7.69 18.39
N ASN A 110 1.67 -8.65 18.88
CA ASN A 110 2.45 -8.53 20.12
C ASN A 110 3.95 -8.40 19.83
N PHE A 111 4.75 -8.27 20.89
CA PHE A 111 6.20 -8.19 20.80
C PHE A 111 6.81 -9.36 20.01
N ALA A 112 7.64 -9.03 19.02
CA ALA A 112 8.34 -9.95 18.13
C ALA A 112 7.43 -10.88 17.29
N ASP A 113 6.12 -10.60 17.22
CA ASP A 113 5.17 -11.38 16.43
C ASP A 113 5.46 -11.28 14.94
N LYS A 114 5.12 -12.36 14.24
CA LYS A 114 5.27 -12.49 12.79
C LYS A 114 3.94 -12.94 12.20
N HIS A 115 3.33 -12.09 11.38
CA HIS A 115 2.11 -12.40 10.65
C HIS A 115 2.33 -12.37 9.15
N SER A 116 1.50 -13.14 8.44
CA SER A 116 1.42 -13.14 6.98
C SER A 116 -0.02 -12.87 6.56
N PHE A 117 -0.19 -11.93 5.64
CA PHE A 117 -1.47 -11.61 5.01
C PHE A 117 -1.38 -11.87 3.52
N TYR A 118 -2.39 -12.50 2.95
CA TYR A 118 -2.43 -12.93 1.56
C TYR A 118 -3.64 -12.31 0.86
N PHE A 119 -3.38 -11.46 -0.12
CA PHE A 119 -4.38 -10.89 -0.99
C PHE A 119 -4.52 -11.75 -2.25
N TYR A 120 -5.60 -12.52 -2.34
CA TYR A 120 -5.88 -13.40 -3.47
C TYR A 120 -7.37 -13.38 -3.81
N TYR A 121 -7.68 -13.74 -5.05
CA TYR A 121 -9.04 -14.02 -5.47
C TYR A 121 -9.32 -15.53 -5.28
N ASN A 122 -10.26 -15.88 -4.41
CA ASN A 122 -10.73 -17.27 -4.30
C ASN A 122 -12.25 -17.30 -4.42
N PRO A 123 -12.80 -17.83 -5.53
CA PRO A 123 -14.24 -17.90 -5.76
C PRO A 123 -14.97 -18.88 -4.83
N GLN A 124 -14.25 -19.72 -4.08
CA GLN A 124 -14.80 -20.68 -3.12
C GLN A 124 -14.73 -20.21 -1.66
N LYS A 125 -13.98 -19.14 -1.37
CA LYS A 125 -13.98 -18.53 -0.03
C LYS A 125 -14.93 -17.34 -0.06
N GLU A 126 -15.94 -17.35 0.81
CA GLU A 126 -16.73 -16.15 1.11
C GLU A 126 -15.76 -15.00 1.34
N HIS A 127 -15.98 -13.89 0.62
CA HIS A 127 -15.09 -12.75 0.65
C HIS A 127 -14.90 -12.27 2.09
N GLN A 128 -13.68 -12.42 2.62
CA GLN A 128 -13.30 -11.93 3.96
C GLN A 128 -13.15 -10.40 4.00
N TYR A 129 -13.62 -9.72 2.96
CA TYR A 129 -13.41 -8.30 2.76
C TYR A 129 -14.73 -7.57 2.55
N LYS A 130 -14.91 -6.47 3.27
CA LYS A 130 -15.97 -5.49 3.06
C LYS A 130 -15.51 -4.47 2.03
N ARG A 131 -16.36 -4.12 1.06
CA ARG A 131 -16.09 -2.97 0.18
C ARG A 131 -16.28 -1.67 0.95
N ILE A 132 -15.33 -0.75 0.81
CA ILE A 132 -15.34 0.58 1.44
C ILE A 132 -15.27 1.68 0.37
N THR A 133 -15.52 2.91 0.75
CA THR A 133 -15.36 4.07 -0.15
C THR A 133 -13.93 4.58 -0.17
N GLU A 134 -13.62 5.44 -1.15
CA GLU A 134 -12.33 6.11 -1.22
C GLU A 134 -12.12 7.02 0.01
N GLU A 135 -13.17 7.73 0.42
CA GLU A 135 -13.14 8.62 1.58
C GLU A 135 -12.83 7.84 2.86
N GLU A 136 -13.40 6.64 3.02
CA GLU A 136 -13.08 5.74 4.13
C GLU A 136 -11.62 5.26 4.07
N PHE A 137 -11.10 4.95 2.89
CA PHE A 137 -9.72 4.49 2.71
C PHE A 137 -8.69 5.58 3.05
N PHE A 138 -8.95 6.83 2.67
CA PHE A 138 -8.05 7.97 2.92
C PHE A 138 -8.37 8.76 4.19
N ARG A 139 -9.32 8.30 5.01
CA ARG A 139 -9.65 8.94 6.29
C ARG A 139 -8.45 8.89 7.24
N SER A 140 -8.03 10.04 7.75
CA SER A 140 -6.92 10.18 8.70
C SER A 140 -7.33 9.78 10.12
#